data_AF-A0A0K0FR45-F1
#
_entry.id   AF-A0A0K0FR45-F1
#
_cell.length_a   1.000
_cell.length_b   1.000
_cell.length_c   1.000
_cell.angle_alpha   90.00
_cell.angle_beta   90.00
_cell.angle_gamma   90.00
#
_symmetry.space_group_name_H-M   'P 1'
#
loop_
_entity.id
_entity.type
_entity.pdbx_description
1 polymer ?
#
loop_
_entity_poly.entity_id
_entity_poly.type
_entity_poly.pdbx_seq_one_letter_code
_entity_poly.pdbx_strand_id
1 'polypeptide(L)'
;METCYFCNCDSTSMNKCPKCKKNFCSLKCYKCQKHYCSEQFYKEWVDLMNGTKKEKPVIMPFEEYMKYEDAKAEKVDMPIDVDENEADNIDSDDDDLSYIDNVIKDATEDFSKLSMADIDAQLTSKGVNILDGDEESSMNELFSKLTCEEQKAFNRLYEEYQLSLSQVSKSCFKK
;
A
#
# COMPACT_ATOMS: atom_id res chain seq x y z
N MET A 1 -2.31 5.36 44.42
CA MET A 1 -3.02 4.74 43.29
C MET A 1 -3.24 5.82 42.26
N GLU A 2 -2.73 5.62 41.05
CA GLU A 2 -3.10 6.48 39.94
C GLU A 2 -4.43 5.97 39.39
N THR A 3 -5.42 6.84 39.26
CA THR A 3 -6.74 6.54 38.69
C THR A 3 -6.81 7.08 37.26
N CYS A 4 -7.49 6.35 36.38
CA CYS A 4 -7.70 6.85 35.03
C CYS A 4 -8.74 7.97 35.08
N TYR A 5 -8.40 9.14 34.56
CA TYR A 5 -9.27 10.32 34.61
C TYR A 5 -10.59 10.15 33.83
N PHE A 6 -10.67 9.16 32.94
CA PHE A 6 -11.80 8.99 32.01
C PHE A 6 -12.76 7.86 32.39
N CYS A 7 -12.25 6.74 32.92
CA CYS A 7 -13.06 5.60 33.39
C CYS A 7 -13.13 5.52 34.93
N ASN A 8 -12.34 6.31 35.66
CA ASN A 8 -12.13 6.18 37.12
C ASN A 8 -11.73 4.77 37.59
N CYS A 9 -11.17 3.98 36.69
CA CYS A 9 -10.73 2.62 36.98
C CYS A 9 -9.29 2.62 37.50
N ASP A 10 -9.04 1.80 38.51
CA ASP A 10 -7.71 1.55 39.07
C ASP A 10 -7.00 0.50 38.21
N SER A 11 -5.94 0.91 37.53
CA SER A 11 -5.09 0.06 36.68
C SER A 11 -3.66 0.13 37.20
N THR A 12 -2.98 -1.01 37.21
CA THR A 12 -1.55 -1.11 37.56
C THR A 12 -0.65 -0.49 36.50
N SER A 13 -1.10 -0.38 35.25
CA SER A 13 -0.40 0.31 34.17
C SER A 13 -1.26 1.48 33.66
N MET A 14 -0.81 2.70 33.95
CA MET A 14 -1.42 3.92 33.44
C MET A 14 -0.43 4.70 32.60
N ASN A 15 -0.91 5.20 31.48
CA ASN A 15 -0.16 6.06 30.60
C ASN A 15 -0.58 7.51 30.84
N LYS A 16 0.36 8.46 30.68
CA LYS A 16 0.11 9.89 30.87
C LYS A 16 0.09 10.59 29.52
N CYS A 17 -0.95 11.38 29.24
CA CYS A 17 -1.02 12.15 28.00
C CYS A 17 0.09 13.22 27.95
N PRO A 18 0.90 13.32 26.88
CA PRO A 18 1.97 14.30 26.79
C PRO A 18 1.47 15.76 26.75
N LYS A 19 0.26 16.00 26.22
CA LYS A 19 -0.32 17.35 26.08
C LYS A 19 -1.01 17.85 27.35
N CYS A 20 -1.90 17.04 27.95
CA CYS A 20 -2.66 17.44 29.14
C CYS A 20 -2.20 16.82 30.46
N LYS A 21 -1.22 15.93 30.44
CA LYS A 21 -0.67 15.22 31.62
C LYS A 21 -1.69 14.42 32.43
N LYS A 22 -2.86 14.12 31.86
CA LYS A 22 -3.89 13.27 32.48
C LYS A 22 -3.56 11.79 32.29
N ASN A 23 -3.84 10.99 33.31
CA ASN A 23 -3.61 9.54 33.30
C ASN A 23 -4.78 8.80 32.64
N PHE A 24 -4.47 7.81 31.82
CA PHE A 24 -5.42 6.96 31.14
C PHE A 24 -5.00 5.48 31.16
N CYS A 25 -5.96 4.57 31.28
CA CYS A 25 -5.70 3.13 31.38
C CYS A 25 -5.52 2.44 30.02
N SER A 26 -6.06 3.00 28.93
CA SER A 26 -6.05 2.36 27.61
C SER A 26 -6.24 3.38 26.50
N LEU A 27 -5.92 2.98 25.25
CA LEU A 27 -6.19 3.80 24.07
C LEU A 27 -7.67 4.16 23.90
N LYS A 28 -8.60 3.35 24.41
CA LYS A 28 -10.03 3.68 24.44
C LYS A 28 -10.31 4.91 25.30
N CYS A 29 -9.65 5.03 26.45
CA CYS A 29 -9.73 6.23 27.30
C CYS A 29 -8.95 7.40 26.70
N TYR A 30 -7.85 7.16 25.99
CA TYR A 30 -7.12 8.20 25.26
C TYR A 30 -7.93 8.81 24.09
N LYS A 31 -8.70 7.99 23.36
CA LYS A 31 -9.54 8.42 22.23
C LYS A 31 -10.97 8.76 22.62
N CYS A 32 -11.31 8.79 23.91
CA CYS A 32 -12.67 9.11 24.32
C CYS A 32 -13.00 10.58 24.02
N GLN A 33 -14.27 10.89 23.73
CA GLN A 33 -14.71 12.27 23.47
C GLN A 33 -14.41 13.23 24.63
N LYS A 34 -14.28 12.72 25.86
CA LYS A 34 -13.90 13.53 27.04
C LYS A 34 -12.41 13.93 27.02
N HIS A 35 -11.58 13.31 26.18
CA HIS A 35 -10.17 13.64 26.02
C HIS A 35 -9.91 14.44 24.74
N TYR A 36 -10.07 15.75 24.84
CA TYR A 36 -9.98 16.67 23.70
C TYR A 36 -8.58 16.82 23.08
N CYS A 37 -7.53 16.35 23.76
CA CYS A 37 -6.15 16.51 23.28
C CYS A 37 -5.73 15.51 22.21
N SER A 38 -6.40 14.35 22.11
CA SER A 38 -6.01 13.30 21.16
C SER A 38 -6.24 13.76 19.72
N GLU A 39 -7.39 14.34 19.41
CA GLU A 39 -7.74 14.79 18.05
C GLU A 39 -7.06 16.12 17.67
N GLN A 40 -6.99 17.08 18.59
CA GLN A 40 -6.31 18.35 18.31
C GLN A 40 -4.83 18.17 18.00
N PHE A 41 -4.15 17.23 18.68
CA PHE A 41 -2.75 16.96 18.42
C PHE A 41 -2.52 16.51 16.97
N TYR A 42 -3.31 15.54 16.48
CA TYR A 42 -3.19 15.10 15.09
C TYR A 42 -3.59 16.18 14.10
N LYS A 43 -4.65 16.95 14.39
CA LYS A 43 -5.09 18.04 13.51
C LYS A 43 -4.03 19.13 13.36
N GLU A 44 -3.46 19.59 14.47
CA GLU A 44 -2.38 20.59 14.47
C GLU A 44 -1.14 20.06 13.74
N TRP A 45 -0.80 18.78 13.91
CA TRP A 45 0.33 18.16 13.21
C TRP A 45 0.11 18.03 11.71
N VAL A 46 -1.10 17.64 11.29
CA VAL A 46 -1.47 17.57 9.86
C VAL A 46 -1.49 18.97 9.26
N ASP A 47 -2.03 19.96 9.96
CA ASP A 47 -2.04 21.36 9.51
C ASP A 47 -0.61 21.94 9.41
N LEU A 48 0.30 21.53 10.28
CA LEU A 48 1.71 21.90 10.25
C LEU A 48 2.47 21.22 9.10
N MET A 49 2.26 19.91 8.91
CA MET A 49 2.89 19.15 7.82
C MET A 49 2.36 19.54 6.44
N ASN A 50 1.07 19.86 6.34
CA ASN A 50 0.46 20.36 5.11
C ASN A 50 0.64 21.88 4.92
N GLY A 51 1.42 22.52 5.81
CA GLY A 51 1.96 23.87 5.69
C GLY A 51 1.04 24.90 5.07
N THR A 52 0.00 25.37 5.78
CA THR A 52 -0.80 26.57 5.41
C THR A 52 -1.18 26.74 3.93
N LYS A 53 -1.26 25.68 3.11
CA LYS A 53 -1.80 25.78 1.76
C LYS A 53 -3.31 25.60 1.83
N LYS A 54 -3.98 26.61 2.39
CA LYS A 54 -5.41 26.84 2.18
C LYS A 54 -5.61 27.57 0.85
N GLU A 55 -4.98 27.09 -0.22
CA GLU A 55 -5.52 27.39 -1.53
C GLU A 55 -6.61 26.34 -1.75
N LYS A 56 -7.87 26.78 -1.61
CA LYS A 56 -8.97 25.98 -2.12
C LYS A 56 -8.62 25.62 -3.57
N PRO A 57 -8.66 24.34 -3.98
CA PRO A 57 -8.42 24.02 -5.37
C PRO A 57 -9.40 24.85 -6.20
N VAL A 58 -8.88 25.68 -7.10
CA VAL A 58 -9.69 26.43 -8.04
C VAL A 58 -10.32 25.38 -8.94
N ILE A 59 -11.58 25.05 -8.68
CA ILE A 59 -12.33 24.11 -9.51
C ILE A 59 -12.65 24.87 -10.80
N MET A 60 -11.91 24.58 -11.85
CA MET A 60 -12.10 25.13 -13.19
C MET A 60 -12.29 23.98 -14.18
N PRO A 61 -13.07 24.20 -15.26
CA PRO A 61 -13.22 23.21 -16.32
C PRO A 61 -11.87 22.83 -16.94
N PHE A 62 -11.75 21.59 -17.40
CA PHE A 62 -10.52 21.06 -17.98
C PHE A 62 -9.95 21.93 -19.11
N GLU A 63 -10.80 22.46 -20.00
CA GLU A 63 -10.38 23.35 -21.10
C GLU A 63 -9.77 24.67 -20.61
N GLU A 64 -10.21 25.17 -19.46
CA GLU A 64 -9.69 26.38 -18.87
C GLU A 64 -8.37 26.09 -18.14
N TYR A 65 -8.25 24.91 -17.51
CA TYR A 65 -7.00 24.45 -16.91
C TYR A 65 -5.86 24.32 -17.94
N MET A 66 -6.12 23.70 -19.10
CA MET A 66 -5.13 23.55 -20.18
C MET A 66 -4.60 24.91 -20.66
N LYS A 67 -5.49 25.89 -20.85
CA LYS A 67 -5.11 27.25 -21.25
C LYS A 67 -4.31 27.97 -20.17
N TYR A 68 -4.63 27.75 -18.91
CA TYR A 68 -3.90 28.34 -17.79
C TYR A 68 -2.47 27.80 -17.69
N GLU A 69 -2.28 26.49 -17.85
CA GLU A 69 -0.95 25.86 -17.87
C GLU A 69 -0.13 26.32 -19.09
N ASP A 70 -0.73 26.35 -20.29
CA ASP A 70 -0.07 26.85 -21.51
C ASP A 70 0.34 28.33 -21.38
N ALA A 71 -0.50 29.16 -20.74
CA ALA A 71 -0.21 30.57 -20.51
C ALA A 71 0.82 30.81 -19.39
N LYS A 72 1.00 29.84 -18.47
CA LYS A 72 1.99 29.90 -17.38
C LYS A 72 3.32 29.26 -17.76
N ALA A 73 3.38 28.54 -18.89
CA ALA A 73 4.57 27.89 -19.42
C ALA A 73 5.62 28.86 -19.98
N GLU A 74 5.48 30.18 -19.77
CA GLU A 74 6.56 31.13 -20.04
C GLU A 74 7.55 31.13 -18.86
N LYS A 75 8.66 30.39 -19.06
CA LYS A 75 9.89 30.36 -18.22
C LYS A 75 9.85 29.45 -17.00
N VAL A 76 9.77 28.15 -17.23
CA VAL A 76 10.49 27.21 -16.36
C VAL A 76 11.82 26.93 -17.06
N ASP A 77 12.93 27.43 -16.51
CA ASP A 77 14.27 26.97 -16.88
C ASP A 77 14.33 25.47 -16.56
N MET A 78 14.03 24.64 -17.55
CA MET A 78 14.42 23.23 -17.49
C MET A 78 15.94 23.18 -17.51
N PRO A 79 16.58 22.31 -16.72
CA PRO A 79 18.01 22.08 -16.84
C PRO A 79 18.29 21.64 -18.28
N ILE A 80 19.00 22.49 -19.02
CA ILE A 80 19.61 22.17 -20.30
C ILE A 80 20.67 21.12 -19.99
N ASP A 81 20.33 19.84 -20.21
CA ASP A 81 21.25 18.74 -20.54
C ASP A 81 20.40 17.47 -20.80
N VAL A 82 19.43 17.58 -21.71
CA VAL A 82 18.90 16.40 -22.41
C VAL A 82 19.35 16.56 -23.85
N ASP A 83 20.33 15.77 -24.24
CA ASP A 83 20.83 15.67 -25.60
C ASP A 83 19.64 15.38 -26.53
N GLU A 84 19.37 16.29 -27.47
CA GLU A 84 18.25 16.20 -28.44
C GLU A 84 18.39 15.02 -29.43
N ASN A 85 19.38 14.14 -29.26
CA ASN A 85 19.58 12.96 -30.12
C ASN A 85 18.94 11.67 -29.62
N GLU A 86 18.44 11.58 -28.38
CA GLU A 86 17.73 10.37 -27.91
C GLU A 86 16.21 10.55 -28.00
N ALA A 87 15.75 10.75 -29.23
CA ALA A 87 14.41 10.29 -29.61
C ALA A 87 14.47 8.76 -29.75
N ASP A 88 14.68 8.06 -28.64
CA ASP A 88 14.57 6.62 -28.57
C ASP A 88 13.10 6.26 -28.79
N ASN A 89 12.83 5.97 -30.05
CA ASN A 89 11.71 5.14 -30.45
C ASN A 89 11.92 3.80 -29.77
N ILE A 90 11.30 3.62 -28.60
CA ILE A 90 11.11 2.29 -28.01
C ILE A 90 10.18 1.53 -28.95
N ASP A 91 10.76 0.91 -29.98
CA ASP A 91 10.11 -0.15 -30.72
C ASP A 91 10.13 -1.42 -29.85
N SER A 92 9.19 -2.33 -30.10
CA SER A 92 9.04 -3.56 -29.31
C SER A 92 9.95 -4.68 -29.83
N ASP A 93 10.82 -4.38 -30.79
CA ASP A 93 11.78 -5.28 -31.43
C ASP A 93 13.24 -4.88 -31.17
N ASP A 94 13.48 -3.94 -30.25
CA ASP A 94 14.82 -3.59 -29.79
C ASP A 94 15.55 -4.83 -29.24
N ASP A 95 16.59 -5.23 -29.99
CA ASP A 95 17.48 -6.34 -29.67
C ASP A 95 18.40 -6.01 -28.47
N ASP A 96 18.44 -4.75 -28.01
CA ASP A 96 19.20 -4.35 -26.83
C ASP A 96 18.47 -4.68 -25.52
N LEU A 97 18.63 -5.93 -25.09
CA LEU A 97 18.16 -6.41 -23.80
C LEU A 97 19.05 -6.00 -22.61
N SER A 98 20.02 -5.11 -22.79
CA SER A 98 20.94 -4.70 -21.70
C SER A 98 20.21 -4.07 -20.50
N TYR A 99 19.07 -3.43 -20.73
CA TYR A 99 18.20 -2.95 -19.65
C TYR A 99 17.67 -4.09 -18.76
N ILE A 100 17.39 -5.27 -19.33
CA ILE A 100 16.93 -6.43 -18.55
C ILE A 100 18.03 -6.89 -17.59
N ASP A 101 19.28 -6.90 -18.03
CA ASP A 101 20.42 -7.24 -17.16
C ASP A 101 20.56 -6.24 -16.00
N ASN A 102 20.33 -4.95 -16.25
CA ASN A 102 20.31 -3.94 -15.19
C ASN A 102 19.16 -4.17 -14.20
N VAL A 103 17.94 -4.47 -14.68
CA VAL A 103 16.79 -4.78 -13.82
C VAL A 103 17.03 -6.04 -12.98
N ILE A 104 17.60 -7.09 -13.57
CA ILE A 104 17.94 -8.33 -12.85
C ILE A 104 19.00 -8.04 -11.79
N LYS A 105 20.01 -7.24 -12.12
CA LYS A 105 21.06 -6.88 -11.19
C LYS A 105 20.51 -6.07 -10.02
N ASP A 106 19.71 -5.05 -10.29
CA ASP A 106 19.08 -4.23 -9.25
C ASP A 106 18.17 -5.08 -8.34
N ALA A 107 17.33 -5.94 -8.93
CA ALA A 107 16.45 -6.82 -8.17
C ALA A 107 17.21 -7.85 -7.32
N THR A 108 18.31 -8.42 -7.85
CA THR A 108 19.13 -9.38 -7.10
C THR A 108 19.96 -8.69 -6.01
N GLU A 109 20.46 -7.48 -6.26
CA GLU A 109 21.13 -6.68 -5.25
C GLU A 109 20.19 -6.34 -4.09
N ASP A 110 18.98 -5.88 -4.37
CA ASP A 110 17.98 -5.57 -3.35
C ASP A 110 17.57 -6.81 -2.56
N PHE A 111 17.38 -7.95 -3.24
CA PHE A 111 17.10 -9.22 -2.58
C PHE A 111 18.27 -9.68 -1.70
N SER A 112 19.52 -9.51 -2.15
CA SER A 112 20.71 -9.93 -1.40
C SER A 112 21.01 -9.05 -0.18
N LYS A 113 20.55 -7.80 -0.18
CA LYS A 113 20.66 -6.86 0.95
C LYS A 113 19.65 -7.17 2.06
N LEU A 114 18.55 -7.85 1.73
CA LEU A 114 17.51 -8.22 2.69
C LEU A 114 17.90 -9.52 3.42
N SER A 115 17.71 -9.56 4.73
CA SER A 115 17.82 -10.81 5.46
C SER A 115 16.58 -11.67 5.24
N MET A 116 16.69 -12.99 5.42
CA MET A 116 15.51 -13.89 5.39
C MET A 116 14.41 -13.43 6.35
N ALA A 117 14.78 -12.88 7.52
CA ALA A 117 13.83 -12.34 8.48
C ALA A 117 13.11 -11.08 7.95
N ASP A 118 13.78 -10.23 7.18
CA ASP A 118 13.17 -9.06 6.54
C ASP A 118 12.22 -9.47 5.42
N ILE A 119 12.60 -10.49 4.64
CA ILE A 119 11.76 -11.09 3.60
C ILE A 119 10.51 -11.69 4.24
N ASP A 120 10.65 -12.46 5.31
CA ASP A 120 9.52 -13.06 6.04
C ASP A 120 8.61 -11.99 6.65
N ALA A 121 9.17 -10.92 7.23
CA ALA A 121 8.40 -9.79 7.73
C ALA A 121 7.64 -9.07 6.61
N GLN A 122 8.24 -8.93 5.43
CA GLN A 122 7.59 -8.31 4.28
C GLN A 122 6.47 -9.19 3.71
N LEU A 123 6.70 -10.50 3.60
CA LEU A 123 5.68 -11.48 3.19
C LEU A 123 4.51 -11.51 4.18
N THR A 124 4.82 -11.51 5.48
CA THR A 124 3.84 -11.35 6.56
C THR A 124 3.02 -10.07 6.39
N SER A 125 3.69 -8.93 6.14
CA SER A 125 3.03 -7.63 5.96
C SER A 125 2.11 -7.59 4.74
N LYS A 126 2.47 -8.31 3.67
CA LYS A 126 1.66 -8.48 2.46
C LYS A 126 0.55 -9.52 2.61
N GLY A 127 0.42 -10.13 3.79
CA GLY A 127 -0.58 -11.17 4.05
C GLY A 127 -0.25 -12.53 3.42
N VAL A 128 0.95 -12.68 2.87
CA VAL A 128 1.51 -13.93 2.36
C VAL A 128 2.28 -14.59 3.51
N ASN A 129 1.59 -14.84 4.62
CA ASN A 129 2.26 -15.44 5.77
C ASN A 129 2.13 -16.96 5.67
N ILE A 130 3.26 -17.64 5.45
CA ILE A 130 3.38 -19.07 5.77
C ILE A 130 3.51 -19.09 7.30
N LEU A 131 2.37 -18.98 7.99
CA LEU A 131 2.31 -19.25 9.42
C LEU A 131 2.74 -20.71 9.60
N ASP A 132 3.75 -20.96 10.43
CA ASP A 132 4.18 -22.29 10.86
C ASP A 132 2.95 -23.14 11.26
N GLY A 133 2.47 -23.96 10.33
CA GLY A 133 1.17 -24.61 10.41
C GLY A 133 0.82 -25.39 9.15
N ASP A 134 -0.26 -26.17 9.23
CA ASP A 134 -0.77 -26.99 8.12
C ASP A 134 -1.12 -26.10 6.91
N GLU A 135 -0.53 -26.39 5.76
CA GLU A 135 -0.68 -25.64 4.51
C GLU A 135 -2.17 -25.47 4.13
N GLU A 136 -2.99 -26.48 4.46
CA GLU A 136 -4.43 -26.47 4.22
C GLU A 136 -5.15 -25.39 5.05
N SER A 137 -4.75 -25.20 6.31
CA SER A 137 -5.36 -24.20 7.19
C SER A 137 -5.03 -22.77 6.75
N SER A 138 -3.80 -22.54 6.29
CA SER A 138 -3.36 -21.23 5.80
C SER A 138 -4.06 -20.85 4.49
N MET A 139 -4.17 -21.81 3.55
CA MET A 139 -4.91 -21.62 2.29
C MET A 139 -6.40 -21.34 2.52
N ASN A 140 -7.03 -22.06 3.46
CA ASN A 140 -8.43 -21.82 3.82
C ASN A 140 -8.63 -20.44 4.47
N GLU A 141 -7.69 -19.97 5.29
CA GLU A 141 -7.75 -18.64 5.88
C GLU A 141 -7.66 -17.55 4.79
N LEU A 142 -6.74 -17.68 3.83
CA LEU A 142 -6.63 -16.76 2.69
C LEU A 142 -7.90 -16.76 1.83
N PHE A 143 -8.47 -17.94 1.55
CA PHE A 143 -9.71 -18.06 0.81
C PHE A 143 -10.88 -17.39 1.53
N SER A 144 -10.94 -17.48 2.87
CA SER A 144 -11.99 -16.85 3.68
C SER A 144 -11.96 -15.31 3.67
N LYS A 145 -10.81 -14.70 3.34
CA LYS A 145 -10.64 -13.24 3.24
C LYS A 145 -11.19 -12.66 1.93
N LEU A 146 -11.37 -13.49 0.91
CA LEU A 146 -11.98 -13.09 -0.36
C LEU A 146 -13.47 -12.80 -0.19
N THR A 147 -14.01 -11.91 -1.01
CA THR A 147 -15.45 -11.68 -1.10
C THR A 147 -16.17 -12.90 -1.67
N CYS A 148 -17.48 -13.01 -1.45
CA CYS A 148 -18.28 -14.11 -2.01
C CYS A 148 -18.24 -14.17 -3.54
N GLU A 149 -18.03 -13.04 -4.22
CA GLU A 149 -17.89 -12.98 -5.68
C GLU A 149 -16.54 -13.52 -6.12
N GLU A 150 -15.46 -13.12 -5.44
CA GLU A 150 -14.09 -13.59 -5.70
C GLU A 150 -13.93 -15.08 -5.39
N GLN A 151 -14.52 -15.58 -4.30
CA GLN A 151 -14.51 -17.01 -3.97
C GLN A 151 -15.18 -17.86 -5.06
N LYS A 152 -16.30 -17.39 -5.61
CA LYS A 152 -16.99 -18.07 -6.73
C LYS A 152 -16.14 -18.06 -7.99
N ALA A 153 -15.51 -16.92 -8.30
CA ALA A 153 -14.60 -16.80 -9.44
C ALA A 153 -13.39 -17.74 -9.30
N PHE A 154 -12.78 -17.79 -8.11
CA PHE A 154 -11.67 -18.67 -7.80
C PHE A 154 -12.06 -20.15 -7.94
N ASN A 155 -13.19 -20.58 -7.38
CA ASN A 155 -13.66 -21.96 -7.50
C ASN A 155 -13.89 -22.35 -8.97
N ARG A 156 -14.47 -21.44 -9.77
CA ARG A 156 -14.67 -21.68 -11.21
C ARG A 156 -13.34 -21.85 -11.94
N LEU A 157 -12.36 -20.99 -11.67
CA LEU A 157 -11.03 -21.09 -12.27
C LEU A 157 -10.30 -22.36 -11.84
N TYR A 158 -10.45 -22.75 -10.57
CA TYR A 158 -9.87 -23.98 -10.04
C TYR A 158 -10.47 -25.22 -10.72
N GLU A 159 -11.78 -25.27 -10.90
CA GLU A 159 -12.47 -26.34 -11.64
C GLU A 159 -12.00 -26.41 -13.09
N GLU A 160 -11.90 -25.26 -13.77
CA GLU A 160 -11.41 -25.18 -15.15
C GLU A 160 -9.95 -25.64 -15.26
N TYR A 161 -9.10 -25.25 -14.31
CA TYR A 161 -7.72 -25.69 -14.23
C TYR A 161 -7.62 -27.21 -14.01
N GLN A 162 -8.40 -27.78 -13.09
CA GLN A 162 -8.43 -29.24 -12.89
C GLN A 162 -8.93 -29.99 -14.14
N LEU A 163 -9.93 -29.45 -14.83
CA LEU A 163 -10.42 -30.01 -16.10
C LEU A 163 -9.33 -29.97 -17.19
N SER A 164 -8.53 -28.90 -17.24
CA SER A 164 -7.42 -28.78 -18.17
C SER A 164 -6.29 -29.77 -17.87
N LEU A 165 -5.94 -29.96 -16.60
CA LEU A 165 -4.89 -30.88 -16.14
C LEU A 165 -5.29 -32.35 -16.34
N SER A 166 -6.55 -32.66 -16.10
CA SER A 166 -7.07 -34.02 -16.24
C SER A 166 -7.12 -34.50 -17.70
N GLN A 167 -6.91 -33.61 -18.69
CA GLN A 167 -6.95 -33.89 -20.13
C GLN A 167 -8.22 -34.63 -20.62
N VAL A 168 -9.24 -34.78 -19.77
CA VAL A 168 -10.47 -35.56 -20.06
C VAL A 168 -11.25 -34.96 -21.23
N SER A 169 -11.02 -33.69 -21.54
CA SER A 169 -11.62 -32.96 -22.67
C SER A 169 -10.94 -33.20 -24.02
N LYS A 170 -9.73 -33.76 -24.07
CA LYS A 170 -9.06 -34.15 -25.33
C LYS A 170 -9.47 -35.57 -25.70
N SER A 171 -10.67 -35.74 -26.27
CA SER A 171 -11.07 -37.01 -26.87
C SER A 171 -10.07 -37.42 -27.95
N CYS A 172 -9.37 -38.55 -27.74
CA CYS A 172 -8.49 -39.17 -28.73
C CYS A 172 -9.26 -39.83 -29.90
N PHE A 173 -10.60 -39.86 -29.81
CA PHE A 173 -11.44 -40.32 -30.91
C PHE A 173 -11.90 -39.10 -31.72
N LYS A 174 -11.17 -38.82 -32.81
CA LYS A 174 -11.71 -38.03 -33.92
C LYS A 174 -12.83 -38.84 -34.58
N LYS A 175 -13.97 -38.19 -34.84
CA LYS A 175 -15.01 -38.72 -35.74
C LYS A 175 -14.46 -38.89 -37.15
#